data_AF-A0A949D281-F1
#
_entry.id   AF-A0A949D281-F1
#
_cell.length_a   1.000
_cell.length_b   1.000
_cell.length_c   1.000
_cell.angle_alpha   90.00
_cell.angle_beta   90.00
_cell.angle_gamma   90.00
#
_symmetry.space_group_name_H-M   'P 1'
#
loop_
_entity.id
_entity.type
_entity.pdbx_description
1 polymer ?
#
loop_
_entity_poly.entity_id
_entity_poly.type
_entity_poly.pdbx_seq_one_letter_code
_entity_poly.pdbx_strand_id
1 'polypeptide(L)'
;MIAMAIYVALFLWVWPLARSTDVLGLKTVYALTPAPPVLYVIWLMARRVLAGDELEQRTHLVGLGVAAAAVSIYGLGAGFLAAAHVLAPDWAATALVWIFPLLLLVYAAARAYAARRYGGSACDDDGAPRAMQFLYIAVIFAAIAAYIYWRHGDAQDTGLAVGMATGMLVGAAFFAIRQRLRRRSTQE
;
A
#
# COMPACT_ATOMS: atom_id res chain seq x y z
N MET A 1 2.19 3.62 10.32
CA MET A 1 2.91 4.62 9.50
C MET A 1 4.42 4.42 9.52
N ILE A 2 5.07 4.38 10.70
CA ILE A 2 6.52 4.17 10.82
C ILE A 2 6.99 2.88 10.12
N ALA A 3 6.31 1.74 10.34
CA ALA A 3 6.65 0.48 9.70
C ALA A 3 6.63 0.55 8.15
N MET A 4 5.72 1.33 7.57
CA MET A 4 5.63 1.49 6.11
C MET A 4 6.75 2.41 5.59
N ALA A 5 7.11 3.45 6.33
CA ALA A 5 8.26 4.29 6.00
C ALA A 5 9.57 3.49 6.05
N ILE A 6 9.73 2.62 7.07
CA ILE A 6 10.86 1.69 7.17
C ILE A 6 10.86 0.72 5.99
N TYR A 7 9.71 0.14 5.65
CA TYR A 7 9.57 -0.75 4.47
C TYR A 7 10.03 -0.06 3.19
N VAL A 8 9.55 1.16 2.90
CA VAL A 8 9.91 1.85 1.66
C VAL A 8 11.39 2.25 1.66
N ALA A 9 11.91 2.74 2.79
CA ALA A 9 13.33 3.08 2.90
C ALA A 9 14.23 1.85 2.68
N LEU A 10 13.89 0.72 3.30
CA LEU A 10 14.58 -0.55 3.08
C LEU A 10 14.45 -1.02 1.64
N PHE A 11 13.27 -0.93 1.04
CA PHE A 11 13.06 -1.33 -0.34
C PHE A 11 13.93 -0.51 -1.31
N LEU A 12 13.90 0.82 -1.19
CA LEU A 12 14.72 1.71 -2.02
C LEU A 12 16.22 1.48 -1.84
N TRP A 13 16.66 1.23 -0.61
CA TRP A 13 18.06 0.95 -0.33
C TRP A 13 18.48 -0.42 -0.89
N VAL A 14 17.73 -1.46 -0.58
CA VAL A 14 18.15 -2.85 -0.79
C VAL A 14 17.93 -3.31 -2.23
N TRP A 15 16.90 -2.81 -2.91
CA TRP A 15 16.59 -3.19 -4.29
C TRP A 15 17.77 -3.08 -5.27
N PRO A 16 18.52 -1.96 -5.32
CA PRO A 16 19.69 -1.87 -6.18
C PRO A 16 20.83 -2.81 -5.76
N LEU A 17 21.03 -3.04 -4.46
CA LEU A 17 22.03 -3.99 -3.96
C LEU A 17 21.68 -5.43 -4.35
N ALA A 18 20.39 -5.77 -4.35
CA ALA A 18 19.90 -7.07 -4.81
C ALA A 18 20.18 -7.30 -6.31
N ARG A 19 20.19 -6.23 -7.12
CA ARG A 19 20.48 -6.33 -8.57
C ARG A 19 21.97 -6.40 -8.88
N SER A 20 22.82 -5.74 -8.09
CA SER A 20 24.27 -5.66 -8.36
C SER A 20 25.11 -6.80 -7.78
N THR A 21 24.49 -7.69 -7.01
CA THR A 21 25.20 -8.76 -6.29
C THR A 21 25.09 -10.09 -7.03
N ASP A 22 26.23 -10.68 -7.41
CA ASP A 22 26.28 -11.99 -8.08
C ASP A 22 26.29 -13.18 -7.10
N VAL A 23 26.64 -12.93 -5.83
CA VAL A 23 26.66 -13.96 -4.79
C VAL A 23 25.22 -14.35 -4.41
N LEU A 24 24.82 -15.58 -4.75
CA LEU A 24 23.46 -16.09 -4.58
C LEU A 24 22.92 -15.91 -3.14
N GLY A 25 23.72 -16.23 -2.13
CA GLY A 25 23.32 -16.13 -0.73
C GLY A 25 22.97 -14.69 -0.33
N LEU A 26 23.83 -13.74 -0.69
CA LEU A 26 23.64 -12.33 -0.35
C LEU A 26 22.49 -11.70 -1.17
N LYS A 27 22.34 -12.09 -2.44
CA LYS A 27 21.21 -11.72 -3.29
C LYS A 27 19.87 -12.17 -2.71
N THR A 28 19.82 -13.37 -2.14
CA THR A 28 18.61 -13.92 -1.49
C THR A 28 18.23 -13.12 -0.25
N VAL A 29 19.22 -12.79 0.59
CA VAL A 29 19.01 -11.96 1.78
C VAL A 29 18.45 -10.59 1.39
N TYR A 30 19.02 -9.94 0.37
CA TYR A 30 18.52 -8.65 -0.10
C TYR A 30 17.11 -8.74 -0.69
N ALA A 31 16.81 -9.77 -1.49
CA ALA A 31 15.48 -9.97 -2.05
C ALA A 31 14.39 -10.20 -0.99
N LEU A 32 14.74 -10.84 0.13
CA LEU A 32 13.81 -11.12 1.24
C LEU A 32 13.74 -10.03 2.31
N THR A 33 14.68 -9.08 2.32
CA THR A 33 14.69 -7.95 3.28
C THR A 33 13.39 -7.14 3.37
N PRO A 34 12.59 -6.93 2.30
CA PRO A 34 11.30 -6.25 2.41
C PRO A 34 10.19 -7.11 3.05
N ALA A 35 10.38 -8.43 3.24
CA ALA A 35 9.35 -9.31 3.79
C ALA A 35 9.11 -9.12 5.31
N PRO A 36 10.13 -9.00 6.20
CA PRO A 36 9.92 -8.79 7.62
C PRO A 36 9.05 -7.56 7.98
N PRO A 37 9.22 -6.37 7.36
CA PRO A 37 8.30 -5.25 7.60
C PRO A 37 6.85 -5.57 7.24
N VAL A 38 6.62 -6.30 6.14
CA VAL A 38 5.27 -6.71 5.73
C VAL A 38 4.66 -7.70 6.73
N LEU A 39 5.44 -8.68 7.19
CA LEU A 39 5.00 -9.61 8.25
C LEU A 39 4.64 -8.87 9.53
N TYR A 40 5.42 -7.85 9.90
CA TYR A 40 5.12 -7.01 11.05
C TYR A 40 3.81 -6.22 10.87
N VAL A 41 3.54 -5.68 9.68
CA VAL A 41 2.24 -5.02 9.39
C VAL A 41 1.08 -6.02 9.46
N ILE A 42 1.24 -7.23 8.93
CA ILE A 42 0.24 -8.30 9.02
C ILE A 42 -0.03 -8.65 10.49
N TRP A 43 1.02 -8.79 11.29
CA TRP A 43 0.91 -9.06 12.72
C TRP A 43 0.16 -7.93 13.46
N LEU A 44 0.48 -6.67 13.18
CA LEU A 44 -0.23 -5.52 13.75
C LEU A 44 -1.71 -5.51 13.33
N MET A 45 -2.01 -5.86 12.09
CA MET A 45 -3.41 -5.99 11.62
C MET A 45 -4.13 -7.11 12.37
N ALA A 46 -3.54 -8.30 12.47
CA ALA A 46 -4.13 -9.42 13.19
C ALA A 46 -4.39 -9.06 14.66
N ARG A 47 -3.42 -8.43 15.33
CA ARG A 47 -3.57 -7.96 16.71
C ARG A 47 -4.70 -6.92 16.84
N ARG A 48 -4.85 -6.00 15.88
CA ARG A 48 -5.94 -5.02 15.88
C ARG A 48 -7.31 -5.70 15.70
N VAL A 49 -7.41 -6.64 14.77
CA VAL A 49 -8.66 -7.38 14.54
C VAL A 49 -9.09 -8.18 15.78
N LEU A 50 -8.13 -8.80 16.47
CA LEU A 50 -8.39 -9.56 17.70
C LEU A 50 -8.75 -8.70 18.92
N ALA A 51 -8.33 -7.43 18.92
CA ALA A 51 -8.62 -6.50 20.01
C ALA A 51 -9.91 -5.68 19.78
N GLY A 52 -10.52 -5.79 18.60
CA GLY A 52 -11.75 -5.08 18.25
C GLY A 52 -13.00 -5.73 18.84
N ASP A 53 -14.10 -4.98 18.83
CA ASP A 53 -15.41 -5.53 19.18
C ASP A 53 -15.94 -6.50 18.10
N GLU A 54 -17.07 -7.16 18.38
CA GLU A 54 -17.66 -8.13 17.45
C GLU A 54 -18.06 -7.50 16.09
N LEU A 55 -18.53 -6.25 16.09
CA LEU A 55 -18.95 -5.55 14.87
C LEU A 55 -17.73 -5.13 14.04
N GLU A 56 -16.69 -4.57 14.67
CA GLU A 56 -15.42 -4.22 14.06
C GLU A 56 -14.75 -5.47 13.49
N GLN A 57 -14.66 -6.55 14.26
CA GLN A 57 -14.11 -7.82 13.79
C GLN A 57 -14.89 -8.38 12.59
N ARG A 58 -16.23 -8.29 12.59
CA ARG A 58 -17.05 -8.70 11.45
C ARG A 58 -16.75 -7.88 10.20
N THR A 59 -16.59 -6.56 10.32
CA THR A 59 -16.24 -5.72 9.15
C THR A 59 -14.85 -6.05 8.60
N HIS A 60 -13.89 -6.34 9.48
CA HIS A 60 -12.56 -6.79 9.09
C HIS A 60 -12.59 -8.15 8.39
N LEU A 61 -13.37 -9.11 8.90
CA LEU A 61 -13.52 -10.43 8.31
C LEU A 61 -14.14 -10.37 6.91
N VAL A 62 -15.19 -9.55 6.72
CA VAL A 62 -15.77 -9.32 5.38
C VAL A 62 -14.73 -8.70 4.44
N GLY A 63 -14.02 -7.66 4.91
CA GLY A 63 -12.98 -7.01 4.11
C GLY A 63 -11.86 -7.98 3.69
N LEU A 64 -11.34 -8.75 4.64
CA LEU A 64 -10.26 -9.72 4.40
C LEU A 64 -10.73 -10.88 3.53
N GLY A 65 -11.96 -11.39 3.72
CA GLY A 65 -12.53 -12.45 2.92
C GLY A 65 -12.67 -12.06 1.44
N VAL A 66 -13.22 -10.87 1.18
CA VAL A 66 -13.35 -10.34 -0.20
C VAL A 66 -11.97 -10.11 -0.82
N ALA A 67 -11.02 -9.55 -0.06
CA ALA A 67 -9.67 -9.31 -0.54
C ALA A 67 -8.93 -10.62 -0.87
N ALA A 68 -9.03 -11.62 0.01
CA ALA A 68 -8.43 -12.94 -0.21
C ALA A 68 -9.00 -13.62 -1.47
N ALA A 69 -10.33 -13.58 -1.66
CA ALA A 69 -10.95 -14.12 -2.86
C ALA A 69 -10.46 -13.40 -4.14
N ALA A 70 -10.44 -12.07 -4.14
CA ALA A 70 -10.01 -11.28 -5.30
C ALA A 70 -8.55 -11.56 -5.69
N VAL A 71 -7.66 -11.60 -4.71
CA VAL A 71 -6.23 -11.88 -4.92
C VAL A 71 -6.01 -13.33 -5.35
N SER A 72 -6.78 -14.28 -4.84
CA SER A 72 -6.69 -15.69 -5.25
C SER A 72 -7.09 -15.86 -6.71
N ILE A 73 -8.18 -15.21 -7.15
CA ILE A 73 -8.60 -15.21 -8.56
C ILE A 73 -7.55 -14.54 -9.43
N TYR A 74 -7.02 -13.39 -9.00
CA TYR A 74 -5.98 -12.67 -9.72
C TYR A 74 -4.70 -13.51 -9.87
N GLY A 75 -4.22 -14.11 -8.79
CA GLY A 75 -3.02 -14.95 -8.79
C GLY A 75 -3.19 -16.22 -9.62
N LEU A 76 -4.34 -16.89 -9.49
CA LEU A 76 -4.64 -18.09 -10.29
C LEU A 76 -4.75 -17.76 -11.78
N GLY A 77 -5.45 -16.67 -12.12
CA GLY A 77 -5.55 -16.19 -13.50
C GLY A 77 -4.18 -15.83 -14.08
N ALA A 78 -3.36 -15.07 -13.34
CA ALA A 78 -2.01 -14.74 -13.74
C ALA A 78 -1.13 -16.00 -13.93
N GLY A 79 -1.26 -16.97 -13.03
CA GLY A 79 -0.57 -18.26 -13.13
C GLY A 79 -0.95 -19.06 -14.37
N PHE A 80 -2.24 -19.15 -14.70
CA PHE A 80 -2.68 -19.83 -15.92
C PHE A 80 -2.21 -19.12 -17.19
N LEU A 81 -2.26 -17.78 -17.23
CA LEU A 81 -1.76 -17.03 -18.39
C LEU A 81 -0.23 -17.19 -18.55
N ALA A 82 0.52 -17.23 -17.45
CA ALA A 82 1.95 -17.51 -17.48
C ALA A 82 2.25 -18.95 -17.95
N ALA A 83 1.52 -19.94 -17.45
CA ALA A 83 1.66 -21.35 -17.85
C ALA A 83 1.34 -21.58 -19.33
N ALA A 84 0.40 -20.81 -19.89
CA ALA A 84 0.04 -20.85 -21.30
C ALA A 84 1.00 -20.05 -22.21
N HIS A 85 2.07 -19.45 -21.67
CA HIS A 85 3.01 -18.58 -22.39
C HIS A 85 2.32 -17.43 -23.17
N VAL A 86 1.14 -16.99 -22.72
CA VAL A 86 0.38 -15.89 -23.36
C VAL A 86 1.06 -14.54 -23.11
N LEU A 87 1.81 -14.43 -22.02
CA LEU A 87 2.46 -13.20 -21.57
C LEU A 87 3.97 -13.38 -21.52
N ALA A 88 4.70 -12.26 -21.64
CA ALA A 88 6.15 -12.26 -21.56
C ALA A 88 6.63 -12.88 -20.23
N PRO A 89 7.78 -13.59 -20.21
CA PRO A 89 8.27 -14.29 -19.01
C PRO A 89 8.38 -13.39 -17.77
N ASP A 90 8.75 -12.13 -17.96
CA ASP A 90 8.95 -11.15 -16.88
C ASP A 90 7.63 -10.60 -16.30
N TRP A 91 6.51 -10.79 -17.03
CA TRP A 91 5.21 -10.30 -16.58
C TRP A 91 4.71 -11.06 -15.34
N ALA A 92 4.97 -12.36 -15.26
CA ALA A 92 4.51 -13.19 -14.13
C ALA A 92 5.10 -12.69 -12.80
N ALA A 93 6.39 -12.37 -12.78
CA ALA A 93 7.06 -11.78 -11.63
C ALA A 93 6.45 -10.42 -11.24
N THR A 94 6.09 -9.61 -12.25
CA THR A 94 5.43 -8.32 -12.02
C THR A 94 4.03 -8.51 -11.42
N ALA A 95 3.25 -9.46 -11.91
CA ALA A 95 1.92 -9.76 -11.39
C ALA A 95 1.97 -10.19 -9.91
N LEU A 96 2.96 -10.98 -9.51
CA LEU A 96 3.18 -11.40 -8.12
C LEU A 96 3.43 -10.20 -7.18
N VAL A 97 4.15 -9.17 -7.63
CA VAL A 97 4.39 -7.95 -6.85
C VAL A 97 3.09 -7.18 -6.58
N TRP A 98 2.10 -7.26 -7.49
CA TRP A 98 0.81 -6.57 -7.37
C TRP A 98 -0.19 -7.23 -6.42
N ILE A 99 0.06 -8.47 -5.98
CA ILE A 99 -0.82 -9.19 -5.06
C ILE A 99 -1.06 -8.40 -3.77
N PHE A 100 -0.01 -7.90 -3.13
CA PHE A 100 -0.14 -7.20 -1.86
C PHE A 100 -0.84 -5.83 -1.99
N PRO A 101 -0.49 -4.97 -2.97
CA PRO A 101 -1.27 -3.75 -3.27
C PRO A 101 -2.75 -4.01 -3.55
N LEU A 102 -3.06 -5.03 -4.38
CA LEU A 102 -4.43 -5.39 -4.71
C LEU A 102 -5.19 -5.85 -3.46
N LEU A 103 -4.56 -6.66 -2.60
CA LEU A 103 -5.13 -7.11 -1.34
C LEU A 103 -5.54 -5.92 -0.49
N LEU A 104 -4.64 -4.95 -0.28
CA LEU A 104 -4.91 -3.77 0.54
C LEU A 104 -6.04 -2.91 -0.02
N LEU A 105 -6.07 -2.71 -1.34
CA LEU A 105 -7.09 -1.90 -2.02
C LEU A 105 -8.47 -2.54 -1.87
N VAL A 106 -8.59 -3.83 -2.20
CA VAL A 106 -9.86 -4.56 -2.11
C VAL A 106 -10.31 -4.66 -0.66
N TYR A 107 -9.40 -4.93 0.26
CA TYR A 107 -9.68 -4.96 1.70
C TYR A 107 -10.25 -3.62 2.19
N ALA A 108 -9.59 -2.51 1.87
CA ALA A 108 -10.02 -1.18 2.31
C ALA A 108 -11.40 -0.82 1.74
N ALA A 109 -11.64 -1.11 0.46
CA ALA A 109 -12.92 -0.87 -0.19
C ALA A 109 -14.05 -1.73 0.41
N ALA A 110 -13.82 -3.03 0.56
CA ALA A 110 -14.80 -3.97 1.10
C ALA A 110 -15.11 -3.67 2.58
N ARG A 111 -14.10 -3.35 3.39
CA ARG A 111 -14.30 -2.92 4.79
C ARG A 111 -15.11 -1.62 4.86
N ALA A 112 -14.79 -0.63 4.03
CA ALA A 112 -15.52 0.64 4.00
C ALA A 112 -16.99 0.45 3.58
N TYR A 113 -17.25 -0.44 2.63
CA TYR A 113 -18.60 -0.82 2.24
C TYR A 113 -19.35 -1.51 3.38
N ALA A 114 -18.73 -2.49 4.04
CA ALA A 114 -19.32 -3.19 5.18
C ALA A 114 -19.62 -2.23 6.34
N ALA A 115 -18.69 -1.35 6.70
CA ALA A 115 -18.88 -0.35 7.75
C ALA A 115 -20.10 0.56 7.47
N ARG A 116 -20.21 1.08 6.24
CA ARG A 116 -21.36 1.89 5.81
C ARG A 116 -22.68 1.13 5.90
N ARG A 117 -22.69 -0.17 5.57
CA ARG A 117 -23.89 -1.01 5.61
C ARG A 117 -24.44 -1.21 7.03
N TYR A 118 -23.56 -1.26 8.03
CA TYR A 118 -23.92 -1.44 9.44
C TYR A 118 -24.18 -0.12 10.18
N GLY A 119 -24.26 1.02 9.47
CA GLY A 119 -24.48 2.33 10.10
C GLY A 119 -23.23 2.91 10.78
N GLY A 120 -22.10 2.20 10.69
CA GLY A 120 -20.80 2.71 11.09
C GLY A 120 -20.36 3.79 10.12
N SER A 121 -20.18 5.00 10.64
CA SER A 121 -19.31 5.97 9.97
C SER A 121 -17.95 5.28 9.78
N ALA A 122 -17.38 5.35 8.58
CA ALA A 122 -16.02 4.86 8.32
C ALA A 122 -14.93 5.70 9.07
N CYS A 123 -15.29 6.36 10.17
CA CYS A 123 -14.53 7.32 10.98
C CYS A 123 -15.10 7.19 12.41
N ASP A 124 -14.36 7.02 13.50
CA ASP A 124 -12.99 7.44 13.77
C ASP A 124 -11.96 6.33 13.52
N ASP A 125 -11.02 6.63 12.63
CA ASP A 125 -9.73 5.99 12.68
C ASP A 125 -9.01 6.74 13.82
N ASP A 126 -8.83 6.12 14.99
CA ASP A 126 -7.95 6.62 16.08
C ASP A 126 -6.45 6.69 15.67
N GLY A 127 -6.19 6.71 14.36
CA GLY A 127 -4.91 6.94 13.72
C GLY A 127 -4.91 8.28 12.99
N ALA A 128 -3.70 8.78 12.71
CA ALA A 128 -3.42 10.07 12.07
C ALA A 128 -4.49 10.49 11.02
N PRO A 129 -4.98 11.75 11.06
CA PRO A 129 -6.08 12.22 10.21
C PRO A 129 -5.86 11.84 8.74
N ARG A 130 -6.91 11.49 7.99
CA ARG A 130 -6.81 11.08 6.56
C ARG A 130 -5.93 12.01 5.72
N ALA A 131 -5.97 13.32 5.98
CA ALA A 131 -5.07 14.29 5.33
C ALA A 131 -3.59 14.03 5.62
N MET A 132 -3.25 13.65 6.85
CA MET A 132 -1.90 13.24 7.27
C MET A 132 -1.47 11.92 6.61
N GLN A 133 -2.39 10.97 6.38
CA GLN A 133 -2.09 9.76 5.60
C GLN A 133 -1.70 10.09 4.15
N PHE A 134 -2.45 10.97 3.48
CA PHE A 134 -2.11 11.44 2.13
C PHE A 134 -0.78 12.21 2.11
N LEU A 135 -0.50 13.04 3.12
CA LEU A 135 0.79 13.73 3.26
C LEU A 135 1.95 12.74 3.42
N TYR A 136 1.80 11.70 4.25
CA TYR A 136 2.83 10.67 4.40
C TYR A 136 3.08 9.92 3.10
N ILE A 137 2.02 9.54 2.37
CA ILE A 137 2.15 8.88 1.07
C ILE A 137 2.86 9.84 0.08
N ALA A 138 2.50 11.12 0.06
CA ALA A 138 3.17 12.12 -0.77
C ALA A 138 4.66 12.27 -0.43
N VAL A 139 5.01 12.31 0.86
CA VAL A 139 6.41 12.39 1.32
C VAL A 139 7.19 11.14 0.91
N ILE A 140 6.58 9.96 1.00
CA ILE A 140 7.18 8.70 0.56
C ILE A 140 7.44 8.73 -0.95
N PHE A 141 6.45 9.12 -1.76
CA PHE A 141 6.62 9.24 -3.22
C PHE A 141 7.64 10.32 -3.60
N ALA A 142 7.70 11.44 -2.88
CA ALA A 142 8.71 12.48 -3.07
C ALA A 142 10.13 11.97 -2.72
N ALA A 143 10.26 11.17 -1.65
CA ALA A 143 11.54 10.55 -1.28
C ALA A 143 11.99 9.49 -2.31
N ILE A 144 11.05 8.70 -2.84
CA ILE A 144 11.29 7.77 -3.96
C ILE A 144 11.78 8.56 -5.18
N ALA A 145 11.09 9.65 -5.54
CA ALA A 145 11.46 10.50 -6.69
C ALA A 145 12.86 11.12 -6.53
N ALA A 146 13.16 11.68 -5.35
CA ALA A 146 14.46 12.26 -5.04
C ALA A 146 15.59 11.22 -5.09
N TYR A 147 15.32 10.01 -4.60
CA TYR A 147 16.27 8.91 -4.65
C TYR A 147 16.57 8.43 -6.08
N ILE A 148 15.53 8.28 -6.91
CA ILE A 148 15.68 7.91 -8.33
C ILE A 148 16.47 8.99 -9.08
N TYR A 149 16.18 10.26 -8.81
CA TYR A 149 16.89 11.40 -9.39
C TYR A 149 18.39 11.38 -9.04
N TRP A 150 18.72 11.10 -7.78
CA TRP A 150 20.12 11.04 -7.34
C TRP A 150 20.91 9.85 -7.89
N ARG A 151 20.26 8.71 -8.17
CA ARG A 151 20.96 7.50 -8.59
C ARG A 151 21.07 7.30 -10.10
N HIS A 152 20.02 7.62 -10.86
CA HIS A 152 19.95 7.26 -12.28
C HIS A 152 19.93 8.47 -13.22
N GLY A 153 19.71 9.69 -12.72
CA GLY A 153 19.66 10.90 -13.57
C GLY A 153 18.59 10.88 -14.67
N ASP A 154 17.72 9.87 -14.68
CA ASP A 154 16.78 9.62 -15.76
C ASP A 154 15.52 10.48 -15.55
N ALA A 155 15.30 11.41 -16.47
CA ALA A 155 14.30 12.47 -16.35
C ALA A 155 12.85 11.94 -16.43
N GLN A 156 12.66 10.76 -17.03
CA GLN A 156 11.34 10.22 -17.32
C GLN A 156 10.73 9.50 -16.09
N ASP A 157 11.52 8.68 -15.40
CA ASP A 157 11.10 7.98 -14.18
C ASP A 157 10.95 8.94 -12.98
N THR A 158 11.80 9.99 -12.95
CA THR A 158 11.70 11.06 -11.95
C THR A 158 10.47 11.94 -12.15
N GLY A 159 10.12 12.25 -13.40
CA GLY A 159 8.91 13.01 -13.73
C GLY A 159 7.62 12.30 -13.29
N LEU A 160 7.53 10.98 -13.49
CA LEU A 160 6.38 10.18 -13.06
C LEU A 160 6.22 10.19 -11.53
N ALA A 161 7.32 10.00 -10.79
CA ALA A 161 7.29 9.97 -9.33
C ALA A 161 6.97 11.35 -8.72
N VAL A 162 7.48 12.45 -9.30
CA VAL A 162 7.13 13.83 -8.91
C VAL A 162 5.66 14.14 -9.21
N GLY A 163 5.13 13.64 -10.32
CA GLY A 163 3.71 13.78 -10.69
C GLY A 163 2.78 13.09 -9.69
N MET A 164 3.12 11.88 -9.24
CA MET A 164 2.35 11.19 -8.20
C MET A 164 2.43 11.90 -6.84
N ALA A 165 3.60 12.44 -6.47
CA ALA A 165 3.77 13.20 -5.24
C ALA A 165 2.93 14.48 -5.23
N THR A 166 2.91 15.23 -6.34
CA THR A 166 2.07 16.44 -6.48
C THR A 166 0.58 16.10 -6.46
N GLY A 167 0.14 15.04 -7.15
CA GLY A 167 -1.25 14.58 -7.09
C GLY A 167 -1.71 14.22 -5.67
N MET A 168 -0.84 13.55 -4.90
CA MET A 168 -1.10 13.21 -3.50
C MET A 168 -1.15 14.43 -2.57
N LEU A 169 -0.30 15.46 -2.80
CA LEU A 169 -0.35 16.73 -2.07
C LEU A 169 -1.64 17.51 -2.33
N VAL A 170 -2.10 17.55 -3.58
CA VAL A 170 -3.38 18.18 -3.95
C VAL A 170 -4.55 17.46 -3.29
N GLY A 171 -4.53 16.12 -3.29
CA GLY A 171 -5.51 15.31 -2.57
C GLY A 171 -5.52 15.59 -1.06
N ALA A 172 -4.35 15.69 -0.44
CA ALA A 172 -4.21 16.03 0.97
C ALA A 172 -4.78 17.42 1.29
N ALA A 173 -4.47 18.43 0.46
CA ALA A 173 -4.98 19.79 0.60
C ALA A 173 -6.51 19.84 0.44
N PHE A 174 -7.05 19.17 -0.58
CA PHE A 174 -8.49 19.09 -0.82
C PHE A 174 -9.25 18.48 0.37
N PHE A 175 -8.76 17.35 0.89
CA PHE A 175 -9.38 16.70 2.05
C PHE A 175 -9.23 17.51 3.34
N ALA A 176 -8.10 18.18 3.55
CA ALA A 176 -7.90 19.08 4.69
C ALA A 176 -8.83 20.29 4.65
N ILE A 177 -9.01 20.90 3.47
CA ILE A 177 -9.93 22.02 3.26
C ILE A 177 -11.38 21.56 3.49
N ARG A 178 -11.77 20.42 2.92
CA ARG A 178 -13.13 19.88 3.08
C ARG A 178 -13.45 19.53 4.54
N GLN A 179 -12.48 19.03 5.30
CA GLN A 179 -12.65 18.78 6.74
C GLN A 179 -12.84 20.08 7.53
N ARG A 180 -12.07 21.14 7.21
CA ARG A 180 -12.25 22.46 7.84
C ARG A 180 -13.62 23.07 7.52
N LEU A 181 -14.09 22.94 6.28
CA LEU A 181 -15.41 23.43 5.88
C LEU A 181 -16.55 22.70 6.58
N ARG A 182 -16.46 21.36 6.73
CA ARG A 182 -17.46 20.57 7.47
C ARG A 182 -17.49 20.87 8.98
N ARG A 183 -16.35 21.18 9.59
CA ARG A 183 -16.30 21.58 11.01
C ARG A 183 -16.94 22.95 11.26
N ARG A 184 -16.90 23.86 10.28
CA ARG A 184 -17.56 25.18 10.38
C ARG A 184 -19.09 25.06 10.32
N SER A 185 -19.63 24.18 9.47
CA SER A 185 -21.08 23.98 9.33
C SER A 185 -21.74 23.24 10.50
N THR A 186 -20.98 22.80 11.51
CA THR A 186 -21.51 22.16 12.73
C THR A 186 -21.51 23.10 13.94
N GLN A 187 -21.02 24.34 13.77
CA GLN A 187 -20.98 25.37 14.81
C GLN A 187 -21.97 26.53 14.57
N GLU A 188 -22.73 26.50 13.46
CA GLU A 188 -23.92 27.33 13.22
C GLU A 188 -25.18 26.49 13.47
#